data_AF-U6LXV4-F1
#
_entry.id   AF-U6LXV4-F1
#
_cell.length_a   1.000
_cell.length_b   1.000
_cell.length_c   1.000
_cell.angle_alpha   90.00
_cell.angle_beta   90.00
_cell.angle_gamma   90.00
#
_symmetry.space_group_name_H-M   'P 1'
#
loop_
_entity.id
_entity.type
_entity.pdbx_description
1 polymer ?
#
loop_
_entity_poly.entity_id
_entity_poly.type
_entity_poly.pdbx_seq_one_letter_code
_entity_poly.pdbx_strand_id
1 'polypeptide(L)'
;MKEIHRSKNALQKGFVADLVASKGPWVITRSEGNDTEIRVHSYEGDLLASVDTKQINNLQLAVSDDGCLFGCAAWSPGVKLFEVKAKEGNFQKAGEDTKIIREANLQLPDYNNTTLHFSRDDSVIIVVSGCSLYLLKTEDLTLINAIENITSQPIEKLIVAPNNKFMIISAVNPKP
;
A
#
# COMPACT_ATOMS: atom_id res chain seq x y z
N MET A 1 16.17 -26.77 -11.87
CA MET A 1 17.20 -26.33 -10.89
C MET A 1 16.61 -25.12 -10.17
N LYS A 2 16.63 -25.07 -8.83
CA LYS A 2 16.10 -23.93 -8.09
C LYS A 2 17.19 -22.86 -8.00
N GLU A 3 17.00 -21.74 -8.68
CA GLU A 3 17.88 -20.59 -8.54
C GLU A 3 17.57 -19.90 -7.20
N ILE A 4 18.60 -19.61 -6.40
CA ILE A 4 18.46 -18.97 -5.09
C ILE A 4 19.31 -17.70 -5.12
N HIS A 5 18.64 -16.56 -5.19
CA HIS A 5 19.30 -15.26 -5.07
C HIS A 5 19.46 -14.87 -3.60
N ARG A 6 20.62 -14.29 -3.25
CA ARG A 6 20.90 -13.78 -1.91
C ARG A 6 21.21 -12.29 -2.02
N SER A 7 20.32 -11.47 -1.46
CA SER A 7 20.55 -10.03 -1.41
C SER A 7 21.67 -9.66 -0.45
N LYS A 8 22.35 -8.55 -0.75
CA LYS A 8 23.25 -7.85 0.19
C LYS A 8 22.47 -6.94 1.15
N ASN A 9 21.24 -6.59 0.80
CA ASN A 9 20.37 -5.73 1.59
C ASN A 9 19.26 -6.57 2.21
N ALA A 10 18.99 -6.35 3.50
CA ALA A 10 17.82 -6.93 4.13
C ALA A 10 16.55 -6.30 3.54
N LEU A 11 15.47 -7.08 3.48
CA LEU A 11 14.15 -6.58 3.05
C LEU A 11 13.74 -5.37 3.87
N GLN A 12 14.08 -5.35 5.16
CA GLN A 12 13.90 -4.22 6.07
C GLN A 12 15.00 -4.15 7.13
N LYS A 13 15.13 -2.99 7.80
CA LYS A 13 16.04 -2.84 8.95
C LYS A 13 15.53 -3.62 10.17
N GLY A 14 14.20 -3.66 10.36
CA GLY A 14 13.53 -4.40 11.42
C GLY A 14 12.83 -5.67 10.94
N PHE A 15 11.90 -6.18 11.75
CA PHE A 15 11.01 -7.28 11.36
C PHE A 15 10.10 -6.81 10.21
N VAL A 16 10.07 -7.58 9.12
CA VAL A 16 9.15 -7.35 8.01
C VAL A 16 7.74 -7.72 8.47
N ALA A 17 6.79 -6.78 8.41
CA ALA A 17 5.40 -7.09 8.74
C ALA A 17 4.45 -7.09 7.55
N ASP A 18 4.84 -6.50 6.43
CA ASP A 18 4.06 -6.60 5.20
C ASP A 18 4.98 -6.69 3.98
N LEU A 19 4.53 -7.46 3.00
CA LEU A 19 5.15 -7.62 1.70
C LEU A 19 4.05 -7.71 0.66
N VAL A 20 4.07 -6.80 -0.31
CA VAL A 20 3.13 -6.78 -1.43
C VAL A 20 3.89 -6.91 -2.73
N ALA A 21 3.53 -7.91 -3.51
CA ALA A 21 4.10 -8.13 -4.84
C ALA A 21 3.39 -7.26 -5.88
N SER A 22 4.17 -6.65 -6.76
CA SER A 22 3.67 -6.07 -8.00
C SER A 22 3.38 -7.15 -9.03
N LYS A 23 2.66 -6.79 -10.11
CA LYS A 23 2.64 -7.61 -11.33
C LYS A 23 3.96 -7.56 -12.10
N GLY A 24 4.76 -6.51 -11.90
CA GLY A 24 6.16 -6.48 -12.33
C GLY A 24 7.05 -7.32 -11.42
N PRO A 25 8.33 -7.55 -11.78
CA PRO A 25 9.25 -8.40 -11.03
C PRO A 25 9.84 -7.69 -9.80
N TRP A 26 8.99 -7.10 -8.97
CA TRP A 26 9.37 -6.38 -7.77
C TRP A 26 8.33 -6.47 -6.65
N VAL A 27 8.77 -6.25 -5.43
CA VAL A 27 7.96 -6.24 -4.20
C VAL A 27 8.21 -4.95 -3.41
N ILE A 28 7.21 -4.52 -2.65
CA ILE A 28 7.39 -3.53 -1.59
C ILE A 28 7.26 -4.20 -0.23
N THR A 29 7.97 -3.64 0.74
CA THR A 29 7.96 -4.13 2.12
C THR A 29 7.94 -2.97 3.10
N ARG A 30 7.39 -3.20 4.30
CA ARG A 30 7.50 -2.32 5.47
C ARG A 30 7.88 -3.10 6.72
N SER A 31 8.47 -2.42 7.70
CA SER A 31 8.77 -3.00 9.01
C SER A 31 7.58 -2.94 9.97
N GLU A 32 7.68 -3.66 11.08
CA GLU A 32 6.88 -3.41 12.29
C GLU A 32 7.33 -2.16 13.04
N GLY A 33 6.41 -1.56 13.80
CA GLY A 33 6.70 -0.45 14.70
C GLY A 33 6.91 0.88 13.98
N ASN A 34 7.76 1.73 14.54
CA ASN A 34 7.89 3.12 14.11
C ASN A 34 8.93 3.34 12.99
N ASP A 35 9.05 2.37 12.07
CA ASP A 35 9.90 2.51 10.90
C ASP A 35 9.15 3.22 9.78
N THR A 36 9.74 4.29 9.30
CA THR A 36 9.16 5.18 8.29
C THR A 36 9.53 4.72 6.88
N GLU A 37 10.42 3.75 6.74
CA GLU A 37 11.00 3.32 5.47
C GLU A 37 10.17 2.22 4.77
N ILE A 38 9.80 2.47 3.52
CA ILE A 38 9.31 1.45 2.58
C ILE A 38 10.44 1.09 1.64
N ARG A 39 10.68 -0.20 1.46
CA ARG A 39 11.73 -0.69 0.55
C ARG A 39 11.15 -1.44 -0.62
N VAL A 40 11.68 -1.15 -1.80
CA VAL A 40 11.36 -1.84 -3.06
C VAL A 40 12.50 -2.78 -3.41
N HIS A 41 12.18 -4.05 -3.63
CA HIS A 41 13.16 -5.06 -4.05
C HIS A 41 12.75 -5.73 -5.35
N SER A 42 13.72 -6.11 -6.18
CA SER A 42 13.48 -7.00 -7.32
C SER A 42 13.33 -8.45 -6.85
N TYR A 43 12.84 -9.33 -7.71
CA TYR A 43 12.75 -10.76 -7.41
C TYR A 43 14.12 -11.46 -7.36
N GLU A 44 15.14 -10.85 -7.96
CA GLU A 44 16.55 -11.22 -7.86
C GLU A 44 17.19 -10.75 -6.53
N GLY A 45 16.42 -10.02 -5.71
CA GLY A 45 16.83 -9.54 -4.40
C GLY A 45 17.58 -8.21 -4.42
N ASP A 46 17.67 -7.52 -5.56
CA ASP A 46 18.29 -6.21 -5.59
C ASP A 46 17.41 -5.17 -4.89
N LEU A 47 18.02 -4.31 -4.06
CA LEU A 47 17.34 -3.14 -3.52
C LEU A 47 17.22 -2.10 -4.63
N LEU A 48 15.99 -1.83 -5.04
CA LEU A 48 15.66 -0.94 -6.15
C LEU A 48 15.40 0.49 -5.69
N ALA A 49 14.78 0.64 -4.51
CA ALA A 49 14.49 1.93 -3.90
C ALA A 49 14.27 1.80 -2.38
N SER A 50 14.52 2.90 -1.67
CA SER A 50 14.19 3.07 -0.26
C SER A 50 13.52 4.43 -0.09
N VAL A 51 12.31 4.45 0.45
CA VAL A 51 11.49 5.67 0.52
C VAL A 51 11.03 5.91 1.94
N ASP A 52 11.37 7.08 2.47
CA ASP A 52 10.89 7.54 3.76
C ASP A 52 9.50 8.17 3.60
N THR A 53 8.50 7.58 4.26
CA THR A 53 7.14 8.13 4.26
C THR A 53 7.03 9.43 5.04
N LYS A 54 8.01 9.75 5.91
CA LYS A 54 7.97 10.84 6.89
C LYS A 54 6.77 10.71 7.84
N GLN A 55 6.43 9.47 8.19
CA GLN A 55 5.30 9.11 9.04
C GLN A 55 5.80 8.31 10.22
N ILE A 56 5.18 8.47 11.38
CA ILE A 56 5.66 7.77 12.59
C ILE A 56 5.41 6.26 12.47
N ASN A 57 4.41 5.82 11.70
CA ASN A 57 4.09 4.40 11.52
C ASN A 57 3.45 4.12 10.15
N ASN A 58 3.95 3.09 9.46
CA ASN A 58 3.40 2.56 8.21
C ASN A 58 2.55 1.31 8.52
N LEU A 59 1.27 1.35 8.17
CA LEU A 59 0.30 0.35 8.63
C LEU A 59 0.07 -0.75 7.59
N GLN A 60 -0.17 -0.37 6.35
CA GLN A 60 -0.46 -1.32 5.28
C GLN A 60 -0.03 -0.78 3.92
N LEU A 61 0.34 -1.69 3.03
CA LEU A 61 0.81 -1.38 1.69
C LEU A 61 -0.19 -1.86 0.63
N ALA A 62 -0.18 -1.22 -0.53
CA ALA A 62 -0.75 -1.79 -1.74
C ALA A 62 0.02 -1.35 -2.99
N VAL A 63 -0.15 -2.11 -4.07
CA VAL A 63 0.42 -1.84 -5.38
C VAL A 63 -0.73 -1.76 -6.38
N SER A 64 -0.65 -0.85 -7.35
CA SER A 64 -1.60 -0.76 -8.46
C SER A 64 -1.53 -2.02 -9.33
N ASP A 65 -2.62 -2.34 -10.01
CA ASP A 65 -2.75 -3.50 -10.89
C ASP A 65 -1.76 -3.42 -12.06
N ASP A 66 -1.45 -2.22 -12.57
CA ASP A 66 -0.45 -1.95 -13.59
C ASP A 66 1.01 -1.93 -13.08
N GLY A 67 1.21 -1.88 -11.76
CA GLY A 67 2.53 -1.80 -11.14
C GLY A 67 3.26 -0.47 -11.38
N CYS A 68 2.56 0.60 -11.74
CA CYS A 68 3.14 1.94 -11.88
C CYS A 68 3.02 2.77 -10.60
N LEU A 69 2.22 2.33 -9.62
CA LEU A 69 2.02 3.02 -8.36
C LEU A 69 2.12 2.04 -7.18
N PHE A 70 2.53 2.57 -6.04
CA PHE A 70 2.25 1.93 -4.76
C PHE A 70 1.81 2.94 -3.72
N GLY A 71 1.07 2.46 -2.73
CA GLY A 71 0.53 3.26 -1.65
C GLY A 71 0.85 2.69 -0.27
N CYS A 72 0.82 3.58 0.71
CA CYS A 72 0.92 3.23 2.12
C CYS A 72 -0.17 3.94 2.91
N ALA A 73 -0.92 3.17 3.70
CA ALA A 73 -1.71 3.70 4.81
C ALA A 73 -0.77 3.98 6.00
N ALA A 74 -0.82 5.18 6.54
CA ALA A 74 0.11 5.61 7.59
C ALA A 74 -0.59 6.35 8.74
N TRP A 75 0.08 6.39 9.89
CA TRP A 75 -0.37 7.18 11.04
C TRP A 75 -0.08 8.67 10.81
N SER A 76 -1.15 9.43 10.48
CA SER A 76 -1.21 10.89 10.24
C SER A 76 -0.24 11.44 9.16
N PRO A 77 -0.63 11.60 7.87
CA PRO A 77 -1.94 11.59 7.24
C PRO A 77 -2.26 10.32 6.43
N GLY A 78 -3.56 10.03 6.32
CA GLY A 78 -4.11 8.70 6.06
C GLY A 78 -3.61 7.91 4.85
N VAL A 79 -3.07 8.52 3.79
CA VAL A 79 -2.55 7.80 2.62
C VAL A 79 -1.43 8.54 1.89
N LYS A 80 -0.37 7.81 1.50
CA LYS A 80 0.67 8.28 0.58
C LYS A 80 0.76 7.43 -0.66
N LEU A 81 1.03 8.06 -1.81
CA LEU A 81 1.28 7.39 -3.09
C LEU A 81 2.63 7.74 -3.68
N PHE A 82 3.22 6.73 -4.31
CA PHE A 82 4.53 6.78 -4.93
C PHE A 82 4.41 6.28 -6.36
N GLU A 83 5.01 7.00 -7.30
CA GLU A 83 5.11 6.54 -8.69
C GLU A 83 6.35 5.69 -8.86
N VAL A 84 6.15 4.58 -9.57
CA VAL A 84 7.19 3.70 -10.04
C VAL A 84 7.46 4.04 -11.50
N LYS A 85 8.65 4.58 -11.76
CA LYS A 85 9.13 4.72 -13.14
C LYS A 85 9.48 3.34 -13.68
N ALA A 86 8.52 2.71 -14.35
CA ALA A 86 8.74 1.46 -15.07
C ALA A 86 9.07 1.76 -16.54
N LYS A 87 10.03 1.02 -17.11
CA LYS A 87 10.21 0.91 -18.56
C LYS A 87 9.96 -0.55 -18.91
N GLU A 88 9.02 -0.80 -19.83
CA GLU A 88 8.63 -2.16 -20.25
C GLU A 88 8.22 -3.07 -19.06
N GLY A 89 7.57 -2.50 -18.03
CA GLY A 89 7.09 -3.25 -16.86
C GLY A 89 8.15 -3.53 -15.79
N ASN A 90 9.42 -3.18 -16.04
CA ASN A 90 10.51 -3.34 -15.07
C ASN A 90 10.76 -2.03 -14.33
N PHE A 91 10.84 -2.14 -12.99
CA PHE A 91 11.27 -1.04 -12.13
C PHE A 91 12.65 -0.57 -12.60
N GLN A 92 12.74 0.65 -13.13
CA GLN A 92 14.04 1.22 -13.41
C GLN A 92 14.64 1.57 -12.06
N LYS A 93 15.74 0.90 -11.68
CA LYS A 93 16.47 1.19 -10.44
C LYS A 93 16.52 2.70 -10.26
N ALA A 94 15.77 3.19 -9.28
CA ALA A 94 15.66 4.61 -9.09
C ALA A 94 17.05 5.08 -8.68
N GLY A 95 17.53 6.16 -9.28
CA GLY A 95 18.50 7.00 -8.59
C GLY A 95 17.90 7.51 -7.28
N GLU A 96 18.56 8.44 -6.60
CA GLU A 96 18.16 9.00 -5.28
C GLU A 96 16.70 9.54 -5.18
N ASP A 97 15.91 9.50 -6.24
CA ASP A 97 14.61 10.13 -6.38
C ASP A 97 13.49 9.14 -6.78
N THR A 98 13.16 8.15 -5.94
CA THR A 98 11.75 7.68 -5.92
C THR A 98 10.96 8.77 -5.22
N LYS A 99 10.38 9.69 -6.00
CA LYS A 99 9.68 10.85 -5.45
C LYS A 99 8.31 10.42 -4.94
N ILE A 100 7.96 10.87 -3.74
CA ILE A 100 6.55 11.00 -3.35
C ILE A 100 5.90 11.87 -4.41
N ILE A 101 4.85 11.36 -5.04
CA ILE A 101 4.17 12.12 -6.10
C ILE A 101 2.90 12.74 -5.54
N ARG A 102 2.22 12.06 -4.62
CA ARG A 102 0.99 12.53 -4.01
C ARG A 102 0.85 12.09 -2.56
N GLU A 103 0.22 12.94 -1.76
CA GLU A 103 -0.13 12.70 -0.37
C GLU A 103 -1.54 13.22 -0.14
N ALA A 104 -2.39 12.37 0.44
CA ALA A 104 -3.73 12.77 0.85
C ALA A 104 -3.76 12.97 2.36
N ASN A 105 -4.13 14.18 2.76
CA ASN A 105 -4.47 14.50 4.14
C ASN A 105 -5.89 14.05 4.46
N LEU A 106 -6.11 12.74 4.54
CA LEU A 106 -7.36 12.16 5.04
C LEU A 106 -7.36 12.21 6.57
N GLN A 107 -8.34 12.92 7.15
CA GLN A 107 -8.67 12.78 8.56
C GLN A 107 -9.52 11.53 8.71
N LEU A 108 -8.88 10.43 9.10
CA LEU A 108 -9.53 9.15 9.29
C LEU A 108 -9.99 9.01 10.75
N PRO A 109 -11.16 8.42 11.01
CA PRO A 109 -11.71 8.32 12.36
C PRO A 109 -10.93 7.34 13.25
N ASP A 110 -10.33 6.29 12.66
CA ASP A 110 -9.52 5.30 13.37
C ASP A 110 -8.25 4.97 12.58
N TYR A 111 -7.14 5.59 12.98
CA TYR A 111 -5.87 5.40 12.31
C TYR A 111 -5.23 4.05 12.58
N ASN A 112 -5.64 3.28 13.59
CA ASN A 112 -4.93 2.06 13.99
C ASN A 112 -5.31 0.85 13.16
N ASN A 113 -6.45 0.89 12.46
CA ASN A 113 -6.90 -0.17 11.58
C ASN A 113 -7.26 0.41 10.22
N THR A 114 -6.21 0.83 9.50
CA THR A 114 -6.35 1.41 8.15
C THR A 114 -5.76 0.47 7.11
N THR A 115 -6.56 0.13 6.09
CA THR A 115 -6.09 -0.57 4.90
C THR A 115 -6.34 0.26 3.63
N LEU A 116 -5.61 -0.04 2.58
CA LEU A 116 -5.54 0.62 1.30
C LEU A 116 -5.55 -0.45 0.20
N HIS A 117 -6.35 -0.23 -0.83
CA HIS A 117 -6.45 -1.08 -2.00
C HIS A 117 -6.64 -0.23 -3.26
N PHE A 118 -6.16 -0.71 -4.40
CA PHE A 118 -6.50 -0.13 -5.69
C PHE A 118 -7.71 -0.86 -6.30
N SER A 119 -8.54 -0.12 -7.04
CA SER A 119 -9.43 -0.73 -8.03
C SER A 119 -8.60 -1.44 -9.10
N ARG A 120 -9.17 -2.44 -9.78
CA ARG A 120 -8.44 -3.22 -10.81
C ARG A 120 -8.08 -2.44 -12.06
N ASP A 121 -8.68 -1.27 -12.25
CA ASP A 121 -8.35 -0.35 -13.34
C ASP A 121 -7.48 0.82 -12.86
N ASP A 122 -7.01 0.76 -11.62
CA ASP A 122 -6.15 1.74 -10.97
C ASP A 122 -6.72 3.16 -10.89
N SER A 123 -7.99 3.36 -11.23
CA SER A 123 -8.64 4.67 -11.23
C SER A 123 -9.05 5.15 -9.84
N VAL A 124 -9.22 4.23 -8.89
CA VAL A 124 -9.71 4.51 -7.53
C VAL A 124 -8.82 3.85 -6.49
N ILE A 125 -8.50 4.61 -5.44
CA ILE A 125 -7.95 4.11 -4.18
C ILE A 125 -9.07 3.95 -3.18
N ILE A 126 -9.12 2.77 -2.58
CA ILE A 126 -10.08 2.38 -1.56
C ILE A 126 -9.32 2.37 -0.23
N VAL A 127 -9.70 3.26 0.66
CA VAL A 127 -9.16 3.33 2.03
C VAL A 127 -10.23 2.83 2.97
N VAL A 128 -9.86 1.89 3.82
CA VAL A 128 -10.71 1.40 4.90
C VAL A 128 -10.12 1.90 6.19
N SER A 129 -10.94 2.47 7.08
CA SER A 129 -10.51 2.88 8.42
C SER A 129 -11.65 2.59 9.40
N GLY A 130 -11.36 1.78 10.41
CA GLY A 130 -12.37 1.32 11.36
C GLY A 130 -13.53 0.65 10.64
N CYS A 131 -14.74 1.19 10.77
CA CYS A 131 -15.96 0.65 10.16
C CYS A 131 -16.35 1.30 8.82
N SER A 132 -15.47 2.14 8.26
CA SER A 132 -15.78 3.04 7.15
C SER A 132 -14.87 2.80 5.95
N LEU A 133 -15.36 3.18 4.77
CA LEU A 133 -14.66 3.07 3.49
C LEU A 133 -14.69 4.41 2.76
N TYR A 134 -13.54 4.82 2.23
CA TYR A 134 -13.32 6.05 1.50
C TYR A 134 -12.79 5.73 0.11
N LEU A 135 -13.43 6.26 -0.93
CA LEU A 135 -13.04 6.09 -2.33
C LEU A 135 -12.42 7.38 -2.82
N LEU A 136 -11.16 7.34 -3.25
CA LEU A 136 -10.43 8.48 -3.77
C LEU A 136 -10.03 8.25 -5.22
N LYS A 137 -10.01 9.29 -6.05
CA LYS A 137 -9.39 9.17 -7.38
C LYS A 137 -7.89 8.99 -7.24
N THR A 138 -7.31 8.08 -8.00
CA THR A 138 -5.86 7.87 -7.99
C THR A 138 -5.08 9.07 -8.54
N GLU A 139 -5.66 9.78 -9.52
CA GLU A 139 -5.02 10.90 -10.23
C GLU A 139 -4.62 12.05 -9.29
N ASP A 140 -5.53 12.46 -8.41
CA ASP A 140 -5.42 13.67 -7.59
C ASP A 140 -5.74 13.44 -6.10
N LEU A 141 -6.06 12.21 -5.71
CA LEU A 141 -6.50 11.85 -4.37
C LEU A 141 -7.74 12.65 -3.90
N THR A 142 -8.62 13.05 -4.83
CA THR A 142 -9.91 13.65 -4.46
C THR A 142 -10.86 12.58 -3.97
N LEU A 143 -11.50 12.82 -2.82
CA LEU A 143 -12.53 11.95 -2.27
C LEU A 143 -13.76 11.95 -3.21
N ILE A 144 -14.08 10.78 -3.76
CA ILE A 144 -15.25 10.53 -4.60
C ILE A 144 -16.46 10.25 -3.71
N ASN A 145 -16.28 9.36 -2.73
CA ASN A 145 -17.36 8.91 -1.86
C ASN A 145 -16.80 8.41 -0.52
N ALA A 146 -17.61 8.51 0.51
CA ALA A 146 -17.36 7.91 1.82
C ALA A 146 -18.60 7.13 2.24
N ILE A 147 -18.41 5.88 2.62
CA ILE A 147 -19.46 5.03 3.16
C ILE A 147 -19.06 4.70 4.60
N GLU A 148 -19.72 5.34 5.54
CA GLU A 148 -19.36 5.24 6.96
C GLU A 148 -20.21 4.20 7.69
N ASN A 149 -19.61 3.56 8.70
CA ASN A 149 -20.30 2.60 9.58
C ASN A 149 -20.98 1.45 8.81
N ILE A 150 -20.32 0.92 7.77
CA ILE A 150 -20.81 -0.21 6.97
C ILE A 150 -20.99 -1.47 7.83
N THR A 151 -20.16 -1.57 8.87
CA THR A 151 -20.11 -2.70 9.78
C THR A 151 -20.16 -2.22 11.23
N SER A 152 -20.61 -3.07 12.14
CA SER A 152 -20.66 -2.77 13.59
C SER A 152 -19.33 -2.97 14.30
N GLN A 153 -18.35 -3.56 13.62
CA GLN A 153 -17.01 -3.85 14.10
C GLN A 153 -16.00 -3.42 13.03
N PRO A 154 -14.75 -3.07 13.41
CA PRO A 154 -13.76 -2.63 12.43
C PRO A 154 -13.56 -3.63 11.30
N ILE A 155 -13.46 -3.13 10.07
CA ILE A 155 -13.15 -3.93 8.90
C ILE A 155 -11.68 -4.37 8.99
N GLU A 156 -11.44 -5.68 8.88
CA GLU A 156 -10.11 -6.28 8.95
C GLU A 156 -9.51 -6.50 7.56
N LYS A 157 -10.35 -6.91 6.60
CA LYS A 157 -9.90 -7.18 5.23
C LYS A 157 -10.92 -6.70 4.22
N LEU A 158 -10.39 -6.30 3.07
CA LEU A 158 -11.15 -5.98 1.88
C LEU A 158 -10.52 -6.69 0.66
N ILE A 159 -11.36 -7.19 -0.23
CA ILE A 159 -10.96 -7.72 -1.52
C ILE A 159 -11.79 -7.05 -2.61
N VAL A 160 -11.12 -6.47 -3.60
CA VAL A 160 -11.76 -5.93 -4.81
C VAL A 160 -11.95 -7.06 -5.82
N ALA A 161 -13.20 -7.24 -6.26
CA ALA A 161 -13.50 -8.26 -7.27
C ALA A 161 -12.74 -7.98 -8.57
N PRO A 162 -12.28 -9.02 -9.30
CA PRO A 162 -11.55 -8.84 -10.56
C PRO A 162 -12.27 -8.00 -11.62
N ASN A 163 -13.59 -7.88 -11.54
CA ASN A 163 -14.42 -7.13 -12.48
C ASN A 163 -14.76 -5.70 -12.02
N ASN A 164 -14.21 -5.22 -10.90
CA ASN A 164 -14.50 -3.92 -10.28
C ASN A 164 -15.97 -3.67 -9.89
N LYS A 165 -16.86 -4.67 -9.94
CA LYS A 165 -18.31 -4.45 -9.70
C LYS A 165 -18.71 -4.54 -8.24
N PHE A 166 -17.91 -5.21 -7.41
CA PHE A 166 -18.19 -5.38 -6.00
C PHE A 166 -16.90 -5.57 -5.20
N MET A 167 -17.01 -5.42 -3.89
CA MET A 167 -15.96 -5.68 -2.93
C MET A 167 -16.50 -6.63 -1.86
N ILE A 168 -15.63 -7.47 -1.32
CA ILE A 168 -15.93 -8.30 -0.16
C ILE A 168 -15.18 -7.72 1.02
N ILE A 169 -15.88 -7.50 2.13
CA ILE A 169 -15.30 -7.03 3.39
C ILE A 169 -15.49 -8.08 4.48
N SER A 170 -14.51 -8.22 5.36
CA SER A 170 -14.64 -8.98 6.60
C SER A 170 -14.36 -8.05 7.78
N ALA A 171 -15.21 -8.10 8.80
CA ALA A 171 -15.03 -7.35 10.04
C ALA A 171 -14.42 -8.23 11.13
N VAL A 172 -13.74 -7.59 12.09
CA VAL A 172 -13.20 -8.24 13.28
C VAL A 172 -14.34 -8.98 14.00
N ASN A 173 -14.12 -10.26 14.29
CA ASN A 173 -15.06 -11.02 15.08
C ASN A 173 -15.02 -10.50 16.52
N PRO A 174 -16.13 -10.01 17.10
CA PRO A 174 -16.15 -9.72 18.52
C PRO A 174 -15.86 -11.04 19.24
N LYS A 175 -14.70 -11.13 19.92
CA LYS A 175 -14.38 -12.32 20.71
C LYS A 175 -15.58 -12.60 21.63
N PRO A 176 -16.07 -13.86 21.72
CA PRO A 176 -17.14 -14.22 22.63
C PRO A 176 -16.76 -13.97 24.09
#